data_AF-V2XB83-F1
#
_entry.id   AF-V2XB83-F1
#
_cell.length_a   1.000
_cell.length_b   1.000
_cell.length_c   1.000
_cell.angle_alpha   90.00
_cell.angle_beta   90.00
_cell.angle_gamma   90.00
#
_symmetry.space_group_name_H-M   'P 1'
#
loop_
_entity.id
_entity.type
_entity.pdbx_description
1 polymer ?
#
loop_
_entity_poly.entity_id
_entity_poly.type
_entity_poly.pdbx_seq_one_letter_code
_entity_poly.pdbx_strand_id
1 'polypeptide(L)'
;MASESAKDHIIPECEAVEVCRLSVDLVVQSSNGKRIGAHMKNLKQFCTAFPLTDSVTHDIEDVIIFNEDAETLLLLLQYTHYDVHHNLKEHIRKSEHASTFVSLTAAADKYGNFFALEACKSALNHVGLEDHDDALRVLPSLLLIQDF
;
A
#
# COMPACT_ATOMS: atom_id res chain seq x y z
N MET A 1 -19.31 -25.51 -29.56
CA MET A 1 -19.70 -25.05 -28.22
C MET A 1 -18.89 -25.85 -27.22
N ALA A 2 -17.79 -25.29 -26.74
CA ALA A 2 -16.99 -25.87 -25.68
C ALA A 2 -16.86 -24.79 -24.60
N SER A 3 -17.28 -25.16 -23.41
CA SER A 3 -17.44 -24.36 -22.19
C SER A 3 -16.26 -23.44 -21.92
N GLU A 4 -16.52 -22.14 -21.83
CA GLU A 4 -15.69 -21.21 -21.08
C GLU A 4 -15.56 -21.76 -19.66
N SER A 5 -14.34 -22.16 -19.33
CA SER A 5 -13.95 -22.66 -18.02
C SER A 5 -14.45 -21.70 -16.95
N ALA A 6 -15.31 -22.20 -16.06
CA ALA A 6 -15.54 -21.59 -14.77
C ALA A 6 -14.18 -21.43 -14.09
N LYS A 7 -13.59 -20.23 -14.18
CA LYS A 7 -12.51 -19.85 -13.28
C LYS A 7 -13.20 -19.71 -11.94
N ASP A 8 -12.97 -20.65 -11.03
CA ASP A 8 -13.30 -20.46 -9.63
C ASP A 8 -12.80 -19.07 -9.24
N HIS A 9 -13.75 -18.18 -8.92
CA HIS A 9 -13.46 -16.82 -8.48
C HIS A 9 -12.91 -16.90 -7.06
N ILE A 10 -11.67 -17.36 -6.93
CA ILE A 10 -10.98 -17.40 -5.65
C ILE A 10 -10.77 -15.94 -5.23
N ILE A 11 -11.48 -15.55 -4.17
CA ILE A 11 -11.27 -14.28 -3.49
C ILE A 11 -9.97 -14.44 -2.70
N PRO A 12 -8.92 -13.65 -2.98
CA PRO A 12 -7.68 -13.71 -2.23
C PRO A 12 -7.91 -13.28 -0.78
N GLU A 13 -7.15 -13.86 0.14
CA GLU A 13 -7.10 -13.40 1.52
C GLU A 13 -6.45 -12.01 1.63
N CYS A 14 -6.67 -11.34 2.77
CA CYS A 14 -5.97 -10.11 3.06
C CYS A 14 -4.57 -10.42 3.62
N GLU A 15 -3.56 -10.28 2.78
CA GLU A 15 -2.14 -10.50 3.13
C GLU A 15 -1.47 -9.26 3.74
N ALA A 16 -2.22 -8.18 3.99
CA ALA A 16 -1.64 -6.95 4.54
C ALA A 16 -1.02 -7.20 5.93
N VAL A 17 -1.69 -7.95 6.79
CA VAL A 17 -1.23 -8.32 8.14
C VAL A 17 -1.20 -9.84 8.29
N GLU A 18 -0.38 -10.36 9.21
CA GLU A 18 -0.18 -11.82 9.37
C GLU A 18 -1.50 -12.58 9.62
N VAL A 19 -2.42 -11.99 10.38
CA VAL A 19 -3.72 -12.59 10.69
C VAL A 19 -4.82 -11.55 10.57
N CYS A 20 -5.32 -11.34 9.34
CA CYS A 20 -6.49 -10.50 9.13
C CYS A 20 -7.79 -11.28 9.42
N ARG A 21 -8.62 -10.77 10.33
CA ARG A 21 -9.93 -11.36 10.69
C ARG A 21 -11.12 -10.70 10.01
N LEU A 22 -10.88 -9.66 9.23
CA LEU A 22 -11.93 -8.95 8.51
C LEU A 22 -12.30 -9.73 7.24
N SER A 23 -13.59 -9.77 6.90
CA SER A 23 -14.02 -10.33 5.62
C SER A 23 -13.50 -9.45 4.50
N VAL A 24 -12.88 -10.07 3.49
CA VAL A 24 -12.50 -9.38 2.25
C VAL A 24 -13.78 -9.00 1.52
N ASP A 25 -13.92 -7.72 1.21
CA ASP A 25 -15.05 -7.14 0.47
C ASP A 25 -14.57 -6.35 -0.77
N LEU A 26 -13.27 -6.40 -1.06
CA LEU A 26 -12.65 -5.78 -2.22
C LEU A 26 -11.45 -6.60 -2.70
N VAL A 27 -11.30 -6.72 -4.02
CA VAL A 27 -10.06 -7.25 -4.63
C VAL A 27 -9.34 -6.14 -5.37
N VAL A 28 -8.10 -5.88 -4.98
CA VAL A 28 -7.21 -4.97 -5.72
C VAL A 28 -6.18 -5.77 -6.51
N GLN A 29 -5.75 -5.24 -7.64
CA GLN A 29 -4.69 -5.82 -8.45
C GLN A 29 -3.55 -4.82 -8.63
N SER A 30 -2.33 -5.25 -8.30
CA SER A 30 -1.12 -4.47 -8.53
C SER A 30 -0.76 -4.37 -10.02
N SER A 31 0.16 -3.46 -10.36
CA SER A 31 0.68 -3.32 -11.72
C SER A 31 1.45 -4.55 -12.22
N ASN A 32 2.00 -5.36 -11.29
CA ASN A 32 2.63 -6.64 -11.59
C ASN A 32 1.65 -7.84 -11.53
N GLY A 33 0.34 -7.58 -11.48
CA GLY A 33 -0.72 -8.58 -11.68
C GLY A 33 -1.11 -9.39 -10.44
N LYS A 34 -0.55 -9.11 -9.25
CA LYS A 34 -0.94 -9.78 -8.00
C LYS A 34 -2.32 -9.28 -7.58
N ARG A 35 -3.25 -10.20 -7.32
CA ARG A 35 -4.56 -9.91 -6.70
C ARG A 35 -4.42 -10.00 -5.17
N ILE A 36 -4.93 -9.00 -4.46
CA ILE A 36 -4.81 -8.86 -3.01
C ILE A 36 -6.20 -8.59 -2.43
N GLY A 37 -6.57 -9.31 -1.36
CA GLY A 37 -7.79 -9.04 -0.61
C GLY A 37 -7.66 -7.78 0.23
N ALA A 38 -8.66 -6.91 0.18
CA ALA A 38 -8.68 -5.65 0.90
C ALA A 38 -10.05 -5.38 1.54
N HIS A 39 -10.12 -4.27 2.30
CA HIS A 39 -11.31 -3.88 3.04
C HIS A 39 -11.72 -2.46 2.66
N MET A 40 -12.86 -2.34 1.98
CA MET A 40 -13.40 -1.08 1.49
C MET A 40 -13.60 -0.07 2.63
N LYS A 41 -14.11 -0.54 3.78
CA LYS A 41 -14.27 0.30 4.98
C LYS A 41 -12.94 0.91 5.46
N ASN A 42 -11.88 0.11 5.49
CA ASN A 42 -10.57 0.57 5.96
C ASN A 42 -9.99 1.60 4.99
N LEU A 43 -10.06 1.31 3.68
CA LEU A 43 -9.59 2.23 2.64
C LEU A 43 -10.32 3.57 2.72
N LYS A 44 -11.65 3.59 2.87
CA LYS A 44 -12.41 4.85 3.05
C LYS A 44 -12.02 5.61 4.31
N GLN A 45 -11.70 4.89 5.38
CA GLN A 45 -11.36 5.50 6.67
C GLN A 45 -9.96 6.10 6.68
N PHE A 46 -9.00 5.44 6.03
CA PHE A 46 -7.57 5.77 6.14
C PHE A 46 -6.98 6.45 4.91
N CYS A 47 -7.68 6.48 3.78
CA CYS A 47 -7.23 7.10 2.55
C CYS A 47 -8.26 8.11 2.05
N THR A 48 -7.89 9.40 1.96
CA THR A 48 -8.84 10.47 1.56
C THR A 48 -9.07 10.58 0.06
N ALA A 49 -8.13 10.07 -0.76
CA ALA A 49 -8.18 10.15 -2.22
C ALA A 49 -8.26 8.76 -2.87
N PHE A 50 -8.66 7.75 -2.10
CA PHE A 50 -8.83 6.41 -2.64
C PHE A 50 -10.02 6.37 -3.61
N PRO A 51 -9.91 5.71 -4.78
CA PRO A 51 -10.87 5.80 -5.88
C PRO A 51 -12.17 5.01 -5.65
N LEU A 52 -12.75 5.09 -4.45
CA LEU A 52 -14.06 4.51 -4.16
C LEU A 52 -15.11 5.57 -4.45
N THR A 53 -15.80 5.42 -5.58
CA THR A 53 -16.95 6.27 -5.88
C THR A 53 -18.11 5.85 -4.99
N ASP A 54 -18.61 6.74 -4.14
CA ASP A 54 -19.76 6.46 -3.25
C ASP A 54 -21.06 6.15 -4.02
N SER A 55 -21.08 6.36 -5.33
CA SER A 55 -22.19 6.08 -6.23
C SER A 55 -22.11 4.72 -6.96
N VAL A 56 -21.01 3.99 -6.84
CA VAL A 56 -20.83 2.68 -7.50
C VAL A 56 -20.87 1.60 -6.43
N THR A 57 -21.86 0.72 -6.53
CA THR A 57 -21.87 -0.54 -5.79
C THR A 57 -20.74 -1.40 -6.34
N HIS A 58 -19.68 -1.59 -5.56
CA HIS A 58 -18.62 -2.53 -5.89
C HIS A 58 -19.05 -3.94 -5.50
N ASP A 59 -19.08 -4.83 -6.48
CA ASP A 59 -19.21 -6.26 -6.22
C ASP A 59 -17.82 -6.86 -5.96
N ILE A 60 -17.74 -7.96 -5.21
CA ILE A 60 -16.45 -8.61 -4.90
C ILE A 60 -15.72 -9.13 -6.16
N GLU A 61 -16.44 -9.21 -7.27
CA GLU A 61 -15.95 -9.56 -8.60
C GLU A 61 -15.23 -8.38 -9.28
N ASP A 62 -15.48 -7.14 -8.82
CA ASP A 62 -14.80 -5.95 -9.31
C ASP A 62 -13.35 -5.94 -8.83
N VAL A 63 -12.42 -6.03 -9.80
CA VAL A 63 -10.99 -5.91 -9.54
C VAL A 63 -10.55 -4.48 -9.81
N ILE A 64 -10.14 -3.76 -8.77
CA ILE A 64 -9.58 -2.42 -8.92
C ILE A 64 -8.09 -2.51 -9.24
N ILE A 65 -7.68 -1.98 -10.39
CA ILE A 65 -6.29 -2.05 -10.86
C ILE A 65 -5.53 -0.80 -10.40
N PHE A 66 -4.35 -1.03 -9.81
CA PHE A 66 -3.44 -0.02 -9.29
C PHE A 66 -2.16 0.04 -10.14
N ASN A 67 -1.49 1.20 -10.11
CA ASN A 67 -0.21 1.39 -10.82
C ASN A 67 0.99 0.93 -9.98
N GLU A 68 0.77 0.81 -8.68
CA GLU A 68 1.73 0.38 -7.67
C GLU A 68 1.93 -1.14 -7.75
N ASP A 69 3.16 -1.57 -7.50
CA ASP A 69 3.46 -2.99 -7.40
C ASP A 69 2.86 -3.61 -6.12
N ALA A 70 2.90 -4.95 -6.06
CA ALA A 70 2.32 -5.69 -4.94
C ALA A 70 2.95 -5.32 -3.58
N GLU A 71 4.25 -5.07 -3.53
CA GLU A 71 4.96 -4.79 -2.28
C GLU A 71 4.54 -3.42 -1.73
N THR A 72 4.50 -2.41 -2.59
CA THR A 72 4.04 -1.06 -2.26
C THR A 72 2.59 -1.08 -1.79
N LEU A 73 1.70 -1.81 -2.47
CA LEU A 73 0.30 -1.93 -2.07
C LEU A 73 0.12 -2.63 -0.73
N LEU A 74 0.87 -3.71 -0.46
CA LEU A 74 0.78 -4.41 0.83
C LEU A 74 1.22 -3.51 1.98
N LEU A 75 2.32 -2.76 1.81
CA LEU A 75 2.76 -1.77 2.81
C LEU A 75 1.70 -0.67 3.01
N LEU A 76 1.12 -0.14 1.95
CA LEU A 76 0.05 0.85 2.08
C LEU A 76 -1.18 0.27 2.80
N LEU A 77 -1.61 -0.95 2.45
CA LEU A 77 -2.74 -1.63 3.07
C LEU A 77 -2.50 -1.96 4.55
N GLN A 78 -1.25 -2.22 4.96
CA GLN A 78 -0.90 -2.34 6.37
C GLN A 78 -1.28 -1.09 7.16
N TYR A 79 -1.05 0.11 6.61
CA TYR A 79 -1.43 1.39 7.22
C TYR A 79 -2.93 1.68 7.20
N THR A 80 -3.74 0.75 6.69
CA THR A 80 -5.22 0.80 6.79
C THR A 80 -5.77 -0.20 7.80
N HIS A 81 -4.90 -1.03 8.38
CA HIS A 81 -5.26 -1.94 9.47
C HIS A 81 -4.91 -1.29 10.81
N TYR A 82 -5.76 -1.49 11.82
CA TYR A 82 -5.45 -1.07 13.18
C TYR A 82 -4.60 -2.14 13.87
N ASP A 83 -3.36 -2.30 13.39
CA ASP A 83 -2.41 -3.31 13.88
C ASP A 83 -1.04 -2.66 14.13
N VAL A 84 -0.14 -3.38 14.80
CA VAL A 84 1.24 -2.94 15.00
C VAL A 84 1.92 -2.88 13.62
N HIS A 85 2.04 -1.67 13.08
CA HIS A 85 2.75 -1.46 11.83
C HIS A 85 4.22 -1.85 12.00
N HIS A 86 4.72 -2.69 11.09
CA HIS A 86 6.13 -3.08 11.06
C HIS A 86 7.03 -1.83 11.02
N ASN A 87 8.17 -1.92 11.69
CA ASN A 87 9.13 -0.82 11.76
C ASN A 87 9.72 -0.52 10.38
N LEU A 88 9.18 0.49 9.69
CA LEU A 88 9.65 0.95 8.37
C LEU A 88 11.16 1.21 8.33
N LYS A 89 11.80 1.51 9.46
CA LYS A 89 13.25 1.72 9.55
C LYS A 89 14.04 0.48 9.08
N GLU A 90 13.57 -0.71 9.45
CA GLU A 90 14.22 -1.97 9.06
C GLU A 90 13.99 -2.31 7.57
N HIS A 91 12.90 -1.80 6.99
CA HIS A 91 12.69 -1.87 5.55
C HIS A 91 13.64 -0.93 4.80
N ILE A 92 13.83 0.30 5.25
CA ILE A 92 14.70 1.29 4.56
C ILE A 92 16.18 0.88 4.57
N ARG A 93 16.68 0.33 5.69
CA ARG A 93 18.11 -0.03 5.83
C ARG A 93 18.55 -1.16 4.91
N LYS A 94 17.64 -1.98 4.43
CA LYS A 94 17.93 -3.03 3.46
C LYS A 94 17.89 -2.39 2.07
N SER A 95 19.05 -2.26 1.44
CA SER A 95 19.23 -1.57 0.13
C SER A 95 18.30 -2.05 -0.98
N GLU A 96 17.77 -3.26 -0.86
CA GLU A 96 16.81 -3.87 -1.79
C GLU A 96 15.42 -3.21 -1.76
N HIS A 97 15.08 -2.45 -0.70
CA HIS A 97 13.75 -1.87 -0.51
C HIS A 97 13.71 -0.33 -0.54
N ALA A 98 14.82 0.34 -0.89
CA ALA A 98 14.84 1.80 -1.01
C ALA A 98 13.84 2.29 -2.07
N SER A 99 13.70 1.57 -3.18
CA SER A 99 12.69 1.85 -4.20
C SER A 99 11.28 1.68 -3.66
N THR A 100 11.03 0.62 -2.88
CA THR A 100 9.74 0.35 -2.25
C THR A 100 9.35 1.45 -1.26
N PHE A 101 10.33 2.01 -0.53
CA PHE A 101 10.10 3.16 0.34
C PHE A 101 9.67 4.43 -0.42
N VAL A 102 10.35 4.74 -1.53
CA VAL A 102 9.97 5.86 -2.40
C VAL A 102 8.56 5.65 -2.96
N SER A 103 8.28 4.44 -3.45
CA SER A 103 6.96 4.06 -3.96
C SER A 103 5.87 4.16 -2.89
N LEU A 104 6.14 3.72 -1.65
CA LEU A 104 5.21 3.85 -0.53
C LEU A 104 4.95 5.32 -0.19
N THR A 105 6.00 6.16 -0.17
CA THR A 105 5.85 7.60 0.09
C THR A 105 4.93 8.24 -0.95
N ALA A 106 5.19 7.98 -2.23
CA ALA A 106 4.37 8.48 -3.33
C ALA A 106 2.92 7.95 -3.27
N ALA A 107 2.73 6.67 -2.95
CA ALA A 107 1.40 6.07 -2.82
C ALA A 107 0.63 6.62 -1.60
N ALA A 108 1.31 6.80 -0.47
CA ALA A 108 0.72 7.37 0.75
C ALA A 108 0.22 8.80 0.51
N ASP A 109 1.02 9.63 -0.18
CA ASP A 109 0.62 10.96 -0.59
C ASP A 109 -0.55 10.92 -1.60
N LYS A 110 -0.40 10.16 -2.69
CA LYS A 110 -1.41 10.01 -3.75
C LYS A 110 -2.79 9.59 -3.23
N TYR A 111 -2.84 8.65 -2.28
CA TYR A 111 -4.08 8.13 -1.72
C TYR A 111 -4.51 8.84 -0.44
N GLY A 112 -3.72 9.79 0.05
CA GLY A 112 -3.98 10.54 1.27
C GLY A 112 -4.02 9.67 2.52
N ASN A 113 -3.12 8.69 2.61
CA ASN A 113 -2.89 7.91 3.83
C ASN A 113 -1.87 8.63 4.73
N PHE A 114 -2.39 9.46 5.63
CA PHE A 114 -1.56 10.28 6.52
C PHE A 114 -0.71 9.45 7.49
N PHE A 115 -1.18 8.29 7.93
CA PHE A 115 -0.42 7.43 8.84
C PHE A 115 0.82 6.86 8.16
N ALA A 116 0.68 6.35 6.94
CA ALA A 116 1.80 5.88 6.13
C ALA A 116 2.77 7.03 5.83
N LEU A 117 2.25 8.21 5.46
CA LEU A 117 3.08 9.36 5.13
C LEU A 117 3.90 9.86 6.33
N GLU A 118 3.28 9.98 7.51
CA GLU A 118 4.00 10.37 8.74
C GLU A 118 5.03 9.32 9.16
N ALA A 119 4.74 8.03 8.97
CA ALA A 119 5.69 6.96 9.21
C ALA A 119 6.90 7.06 8.25
N CYS A 120 6.67 7.38 6.97
CA CYS A 120 7.74 7.66 6.01
C CYS A 120 8.58 8.88 6.42
N LYS A 121 7.97 10.00 6.81
CA LYS A 121 8.66 11.20 7.31
C LYS A 121 9.54 10.89 8.52
N SER A 122 8.97 10.18 9.50
CA SER A 122 9.68 9.80 10.72
C SER A 122 10.88 8.91 10.42
N ALA A 123 10.72 7.95 9.51
CA ALA A 123 11.80 7.06 9.12
C ALA A 123 12.93 7.81 8.36
N LEU A 124 12.58 8.74 7.47
CA LEU A 124 13.55 9.61 6.78
C LEU A 124 14.38 10.47 7.73
N ASN A 125 13.72 11.09 8.70
CA ASN A 125 14.40 11.94 9.69
C ASN A 125 15.40 11.14 10.52
N HIS A 126 15.14 9.86 10.78
CA HIS A 126 16.10 9.00 11.46
C HIS A 126 17.27 8.60 10.55
N VAL A 127 17.00 8.25 9.29
CA VAL A 127 18.03 7.79 8.34
C VAL A 127 18.98 8.93 7.94
N GLY A 128 18.44 10.14 7.69
CA GLY A 128 19.25 11.30 7.33
C GLY A 128 20.14 11.84 8.45
N LEU A 129 19.92 11.41 9.70
CA LEU A 129 20.76 11.77 10.85
C LEU A 129 21.87 10.75 11.14
N GLU A 130 21.78 9.53 10.60
CA GLU A 130 22.66 8.42 11.00
C GLU A 130 23.69 8.02 9.94
N ASP A 131 23.45 8.21 8.63
CA ASP A 131 24.42 7.80 7.60
C ASP A 131 24.35 8.62 6.28
N HIS A 132 25.51 9.03 5.75
CA HIS A 132 25.61 9.87 4.54
C HIS A 132 25.27 9.11 3.24
N ASP A 133 25.54 7.80 3.19
CA ASP A 133 25.28 6.98 2.00
C ASP A 133 23.79 6.67 1.82
N ASP A 134 23.04 6.58 2.91
CA ASP A 134 21.59 6.36 2.88
C ASP A 134 20.81 7.62 2.51
N ALA A 135 21.34 8.80 2.83
CA ALA A 135 20.72 10.09 2.50
C ALA A 135 20.50 10.24 0.98
N LEU A 136 21.47 9.84 0.15
CA LEU A 136 21.35 9.90 -1.32
C LEU A 136 20.25 8.97 -1.86
N ARG A 137 20.02 7.83 -1.20
CA ARG A 137 19.03 6.82 -1.64
C ARG A 137 17.60 7.28 -1.42
N VAL A 138 17.38 8.11 -0.42
CA VAL A 138 16.04 8.57 -0.01
C VAL A 138 15.73 10.01 -0.45
N LEU A 139 16.66 10.66 -1.18
CA LEU A 139 16.45 11.98 -1.79
C LEU A 139 15.13 12.11 -2.57
N PRO A 140 14.68 11.13 -3.38
CA PRO A 140 13.40 11.23 -4.07
C PRO A 140 12.22 11.40 -3.10
N SER A 141 12.21 10.66 -1.98
CA SER A 141 11.18 10.81 -0.95
C SER A 141 11.26 12.14 -0.21
N LEU A 142 12.48 12.67 0.02
CA LEU A 142 12.65 13.99 0.63
C LEU A 142 12.03 15.09 -0.23
N LEU A 143 12.19 15.03 -1.56
CA LEU A 143 11.58 16.00 -2.48
C LEU A 143 10.05 15.90 -2.48
N LEU A 144 9.47 14.70 -2.33
CA LEU A 144 8.02 14.51 -2.26
C LEU A 144 7.40 15.06 -0.97
N ILE A 145 8.18 15.09 0.12
CA ILE A 145 7.69 15.45 1.46
C ILE A 145 7.89 16.94 1.78
N GLN A 146 8.73 17.65 1.03
CA GLN A 146 9.10 19.06 1.27
C GLN A 146 8.01 20.09 0.93
N ASP A 147 6.89 19.69 0.33
CA ASP A 147 5.82 20.59 -0.13
C ASP A 147 4.72 20.88 0.93
N PHE A 148 5.03 20.78 2.22
CA PHE A 148 4.10 21.12 3.33
C PHE A 148 4.69 22.07 4.37
#